data_AF-A0A7X4GRM7-F1
#
_entry.id   AF-A0A7X4GRM7-F1
#
_cell.length_a   1.000
_cell.length_b   1.000
_cell.length_c   1.000
_cell.angle_alpha   90.00
_cell.angle_beta   90.00
_cell.angle_gamma   90.00
#
_symmetry.space_group_name_H-M   'P 1'
#
loop_
_entity.id
_entity.type
_entity.pdbx_description
1 polymer ?
#
loop_
_entity_poly.entity_id
_entity_poly.type
_entity_poly.pdbx_seq_one_letter_code
_entity_poly.pdbx_strand_id
1 'polypeptide(L)'
;MADNPPLLAAASNSPEMLYVRMYHETIDALNSAIAKCDVLATSATDAGVRSDARARYLEARRDKHLAEELYYAWESGSDTTVHAPSQEVLDVTIKLAKELADITTSEKKLTKIIELFTKVATAFTSLHPNA
;
A
#
# COMPACT_ATOMS: atom_id res chain seq x y z
N MET A 1 36.48 19.19 -30.34
CA MET A 1 35.38 19.60 -29.45
C MET A 1 34.10 19.09 -30.07
N ALA A 2 33.57 18.00 -29.54
CA ALA A 2 32.19 17.59 -29.80
C ALA A 2 31.57 17.43 -28.41
N ASP A 3 30.72 18.40 -28.05
CA ASP A 3 29.85 18.36 -26.87
C ASP A 3 28.96 17.11 -27.00
N ASN A 4 29.30 16.06 -26.24
CA ASN A 4 28.38 14.98 -25.96
C ASN A 4 27.53 15.45 -24.79
N PRO A 5 26.23 15.81 -24.97
CA PRO A 5 25.38 16.11 -23.83
C PRO A 5 25.29 14.87 -22.93
N PRO A 6 25.24 15.05 -21.61
CA PRO A 6 25.29 13.93 -20.68
C PRO A 6 24.09 13.01 -20.92
N LEU A 7 24.37 11.70 -20.94
CA LEU A 7 23.40 10.61 -20.80
C LEU A 7 22.72 10.66 -19.40
N LEU A 8 22.10 11.79 -19.09
CA LEU A 8 21.23 12.02 -17.94
C LEU A 8 19.77 12.16 -18.43
N ALA A 9 19.42 11.46 -19.50
CA ALA A 9 18.04 11.28 -19.93
C ALA A 9 17.42 10.17 -19.08
N ALA A 10 16.66 10.59 -18.07
CA ALA A 10 15.64 9.84 -17.32
C ALA A 10 15.92 8.33 -17.12
N ALA A 11 16.44 7.97 -15.94
CA ALA A 11 16.25 6.63 -15.40
C ALA A 11 14.74 6.41 -15.16
N SER A 12 14.02 6.12 -16.24
CA SER A 12 12.62 5.74 -16.19
C SER A 12 12.60 4.34 -15.60
N ASN A 13 12.01 4.18 -14.42
CA ASN A 13 11.85 2.87 -13.81
C ASN A 13 11.13 1.94 -14.80
N SER A 14 11.61 0.70 -14.97
CA SER A 14 10.90 -0.26 -15.81
C SER A 14 9.50 -0.55 -15.23
N PRO A 15 8.52 -0.93 -16.05
CA PRO A 15 7.17 -1.30 -15.59
C PRO A 15 7.19 -2.31 -14.43
N GLU A 16 8.10 -3.29 -14.48
CA GLU A 16 8.28 -4.30 -13.44
C GLU A 16 8.81 -3.70 -12.14
N MET A 17 9.79 -2.78 -12.23
CA MET A 17 10.30 -2.08 -11.04
C MET A 17 9.23 -1.21 -10.39
N LEU A 18 8.37 -0.56 -11.18
CA LEU A 18 7.25 0.23 -10.67
C LEU A 18 6.26 -0.65 -9.90
N TYR A 19 5.93 -1.82 -10.46
CA TYR A 19 5.02 -2.77 -9.85
C TYR A 19 5.59 -3.35 -8.54
N VAL A 20 6.83 -3.86 -8.55
CA VAL A 20 7.51 -4.39 -7.36
C VAL A 20 7.60 -3.33 -6.26
N ARG A 21 7.93 -2.09 -6.63
CA ARG A 21 8.00 -1.00 -5.65
C ARG A 21 6.63 -0.66 -5.08
N MET A 22 5.59 -0.60 -5.91
CA MET A 22 4.23 -0.35 -5.43
C MET A 22 3.74 -1.47 -4.50
N TYR A 23 4.09 -2.73 -4.80
CA TYR A 23 3.81 -3.86 -3.92
C TYR A 23 4.45 -3.68 -2.54
N HIS A 24 5.75 -3.41 -2.46
CA HIS A 24 6.43 -3.22 -1.18
C HIS A 24 5.84 -2.07 -0.36
N GLU A 25 5.57 -0.92 -0.99
CA GLU A 25 4.93 0.22 -0.33
C GLU A 25 3.51 -0.11 0.16
N THR A 26 2.79 -0.96 -0.58
CA THR A 26 1.46 -1.45 -0.19
C THR A 26 1.55 -2.37 1.03
N ILE A 27 2.48 -3.32 1.03
CA ILE A 27 2.70 -4.24 2.15
C ILE A 27 3.13 -3.49 3.40
N ASP A 28 4.05 -2.52 3.28
CA ASP A 28 4.50 -1.70 4.39
C ASP A 28 3.36 -0.86 4.98
N ALA A 29 2.52 -0.27 4.13
CA ALA A 29 1.33 0.46 4.56
C ALA A 29 0.35 -0.46 5.31
N LEU A 30 0.07 -1.65 4.78
CA LEU A 30 -0.84 -2.62 5.41
C LEU A 30 -0.28 -3.15 6.74
N ASN A 31 1.02 -3.45 6.82
CA ASN A 31 1.68 -3.82 8.07
C ASN A 31 1.58 -2.70 9.12
N SER A 32 1.78 -1.44 8.70
CA SER A 32 1.61 -0.27 9.56
C SER A 32 0.18 -0.14 10.07
N ALA A 33 -0.82 -0.32 9.19
CA ALA A 33 -2.23 -0.31 9.58
C ALA A 33 -2.57 -1.41 10.58
N ILE A 34 -2.11 -2.64 10.33
CA ILE A 34 -2.30 -3.81 11.20
C ILE A 34 -1.77 -3.51 12.60
N ALA A 35 -0.51 -3.05 12.70
CA ALA A 35 0.10 -2.74 13.99
C ALA A 35 -0.66 -1.63 14.75
N LYS A 36 -1.06 -0.56 14.06
CA LYS A 36 -1.79 0.55 14.68
C LYS A 36 -3.20 0.17 15.11
N CYS A 37 -3.91 -0.61 14.30
CA CYS A 37 -5.25 -1.11 14.64
C CYS A 37 -5.20 -2.11 15.79
N ASP A 38 -4.19 -2.97 15.87
CA ASP A 38 -3.99 -3.91 16.98
C ASP A 38 -3.75 -3.18 18.31
N VAL A 39 -2.90 -2.14 18.28
CA VAL A 39 -2.68 -1.26 19.43
C VAL A 39 -4.00 -0.61 19.86
N LEU A 40 -4.76 -0.01 18.93
CA LEU A 40 -6.05 0.62 19.25
C LEU A 40 -7.09 -0.38 19.78
N ALA A 41 -7.16 -1.57 19.19
CA ALA A 41 -8.04 -2.65 19.64
C ALA A 41 -7.78 -3.08 21.09
N THR A 42 -6.53 -2.91 21.55
CA THR A 42 -6.08 -3.28 22.90
C THR A 42 -6.13 -2.11 23.88
N SER A 43 -5.71 -0.92 23.46
CA SER A 43 -5.49 0.24 24.34
C SER A 43 -6.64 1.24 24.36
N ALA A 44 -7.59 1.18 23.42
CA ALA A 44 -8.69 2.13 23.39
C ALA A 44 -9.63 1.93 24.59
N THR A 45 -10.07 3.05 25.15
CA THR A 45 -10.99 3.12 26.28
C THR A 45 -12.43 2.97 25.83
N ASP A 46 -12.78 3.53 24.67
CA ASP A 46 -14.09 3.42 24.07
C ASP A 46 -14.30 2.01 23.46
N ALA A 47 -15.42 1.36 23.81
CA ALA A 47 -15.73 0.02 23.35
C ALA A 47 -16.07 -0.05 21.85
N GLY A 48 -16.70 0.99 21.30
CA GLY A 48 -16.97 1.11 19.87
C GLY A 48 -15.67 1.24 19.09
N VAL A 49 -14.76 2.12 19.55
CA VAL A 49 -13.44 2.28 18.92
C VAL A 49 -12.62 0.98 18.95
N ARG A 50 -12.66 0.23 20.05
CA ARG A 50 -12.01 -1.10 20.10
C ARG A 50 -12.59 -2.07 19.10
N SER A 51 -13.92 -2.14 19.00
CA SER A 51 -14.61 -3.03 18.06
C SER A 51 -14.25 -2.69 16.62
N ASP A 52 -14.30 -1.40 16.28
CA ASP A 52 -13.95 -0.90 14.96
C ASP A 52 -12.48 -1.17 14.63
N ALA A 53 -11.56 -0.90 15.55
CA ALA A 53 -10.14 -1.18 15.36
C ALA A 53 -9.88 -2.69 15.12
N ARG A 54 -10.58 -3.59 15.82
CA ARG A 54 -10.50 -5.04 15.57
C ARG A 54 -11.00 -5.42 14.18
N ALA A 55 -12.13 -4.87 13.75
CA ALA A 55 -12.66 -5.14 12.41
C ALA A 55 -11.64 -4.70 11.34
N ARG A 56 -11.06 -3.50 11.50
CA ARG A 56 -10.08 -2.94 10.56
C ARG A 56 -8.74 -3.66 10.57
N TYR A 57 -8.31 -4.18 11.73
CA TYR A 57 -7.17 -5.09 11.81
C TYR A 57 -7.39 -6.33 10.94
N LEU A 58 -8.58 -6.94 11.00
CA LEU A 58 -8.90 -8.14 10.21
C LEU A 58 -8.98 -7.83 8.71
N GLU A 59 -9.60 -6.70 8.34
CA GLU A 59 -9.63 -6.22 6.96
C GLU A 59 -8.23 -5.98 6.40
N ALA A 60 -7.37 -5.23 7.11
CA ALA A 60 -6.01 -4.97 6.66
C ALA A 60 -5.18 -6.26 6.51
N ARG A 61 -5.42 -7.28 7.35
CA ARG A 61 -4.81 -8.62 7.19
C ARG A 61 -5.29 -9.35 5.95
N ARG A 62 -6.58 -9.28 5.64
CA ARG A 62 -7.15 -9.85 4.42
C ARG A 62 -6.57 -9.16 3.19
N ASP A 63 -6.52 -7.83 3.19
CA ASP A 63 -6.01 -7.05 2.07
C ASP A 63 -4.51 -7.29 1.86
N LYS A 64 -3.74 -7.48 2.94
CA LYS A 64 -2.33 -7.91 2.86
C LYS A 64 -2.20 -9.25 2.18
N HIS A 65 -3.00 -10.22 2.59
CA HIS A 65 -2.96 -11.56 2.01
C HIS A 65 -3.31 -11.53 0.52
N LEU A 66 -4.34 -10.77 0.15
CA LEU A 66 -4.70 -10.57 -1.26
C LEU A 66 -3.55 -9.94 -2.04
N ALA A 67 -2.91 -8.89 -1.52
CA ALA A 67 -1.77 -8.25 -2.17
C ALA A 67 -0.59 -9.22 -2.39
N GLU A 68 -0.33 -10.10 -1.42
CA GLU A 68 0.67 -11.17 -1.54
C GLU A 68 0.29 -12.18 -2.64
N GLU A 69 -0.95 -12.66 -2.65
CA GLU A 69 -1.45 -13.58 -3.69
C GLU A 69 -1.35 -12.99 -5.09
N LEU A 70 -1.74 -11.72 -5.26
CA LEU A 70 -1.66 -11.01 -6.53
C LEU A 70 -0.21 -10.80 -7.00
N TYR A 71 0.69 -10.47 -6.08
CA TYR A 71 2.11 -10.37 -6.38
C TYR A 71 2.69 -11.72 -6.81
N TYR A 72 2.38 -12.81 -6.10
CA TYR A 72 2.84 -14.16 -6.47
C TYR A 72 2.25 -14.64 -7.81
N ALA A 73 0.98 -14.34 -8.08
CA ALA A 73 0.35 -14.67 -9.37
C ALA A 73 1.04 -13.95 -10.53
N TRP A 74 1.41 -12.67 -10.35
CA TRP A 74 2.20 -11.91 -11.30
C TRP A 74 3.62 -12.47 -11.46
N GLU A 75 4.34 -12.68 -10.35
CA GLU A 75 5.74 -13.14 -10.35
C GLU A 75 5.90 -14.53 -10.98
N SER A 76 4.91 -15.41 -10.79
CA SER A 76 4.87 -16.73 -11.42
C SER A 76 4.46 -16.71 -12.90
N GLY A 77 4.05 -15.56 -13.44
CA GLY A 77 3.52 -15.41 -14.79
C GLY A 77 2.11 -16.00 -14.99
N SER A 78 1.44 -16.35 -13.89
CA SER A 78 0.08 -16.91 -13.91
C SER A 78 -0.98 -15.85 -14.20
N ASP A 79 -0.73 -14.60 -13.81
CA ASP A 79 -1.55 -13.44 -14.18
C ASP A 79 -0.82 -12.58 -15.23
N THR A 80 -1.32 -12.64 -16.46
CA THR A 80 -0.81 -11.85 -17.60
C THR A 80 -1.59 -10.56 -17.82
N THR A 81 -2.62 -10.31 -17.01
CA THR A 81 -3.52 -9.15 -17.13
C THR A 81 -3.10 -7.96 -16.28
N VAL A 82 -1.99 -8.10 -15.54
CA VAL A 82 -1.46 -7.07 -14.66
C VAL A 82 -0.91 -5.90 -15.45
N HIS A 83 -1.37 -4.71 -15.12
CA HIS A 83 -0.83 -3.47 -15.63
C HIS A 83 0.14 -2.87 -14.63
N ALA A 84 1.37 -2.58 -15.05
CA ALA A 84 2.29 -1.81 -14.23
C ALA A 84 1.68 -0.43 -13.92
N PRO A 85 1.83 0.07 -12.68
CA PRO A 85 1.31 1.38 -12.31
C PRO A 85 2.09 2.48 -13.03
N SER A 86 1.45 3.63 -13.24
CA SER A 86 2.18 4.83 -13.65
C SER A 86 3.05 5.34 -12.50
N GLN A 87 4.10 6.10 -12.81
CA GLN A 87 4.95 6.74 -11.79
C GLN A 87 4.13 7.64 -10.85
N GLU A 88 3.10 8.33 -11.36
CA GLU A 88 2.20 9.17 -10.56
C GLU A 88 1.41 8.34 -9.53
N VAL A 89 0.87 7.18 -9.93
CA VAL A 89 0.15 6.28 -9.02
C VAL A 89 1.08 5.73 -7.94
N LEU A 90 2.32 5.40 -8.32
CA LEU A 90 3.34 4.97 -7.36
C LEU A 90 3.68 6.09 -6.37
N ASP A 91 3.90 7.32 -6.83
CA ASP A 91 4.25 8.45 -5.96
C ASP A 91 3.12 8.79 -4.98
N VAL A 92 1.86 8.69 -5.42
CA VAL A 92 0.68 8.81 -4.54
C VAL A 92 0.67 7.69 -3.50
N THR A 93 0.91 6.45 -3.90
CA THR A 93 0.95 5.30 -2.99
C THR A 93 2.04 5.46 -1.93
N ILE A 94 3.26 5.84 -2.33
CA ILE A 94 4.38 6.14 -1.42
C ILE A 94 3.99 7.24 -0.42
N LYS A 95 3.35 8.31 -0.90
CA LYS A 95 2.91 9.41 -0.04
C LYS A 95 1.90 8.93 1.01
N LEU A 96 0.91 8.13 0.60
CA LEU A 96 -0.09 7.59 1.51
C LEU A 96 0.53 6.62 2.53
N ALA A 97 1.44 5.74 2.09
CA ALA A 97 2.16 4.82 2.96
C ALA A 97 2.98 5.58 4.02
N LYS A 98 3.69 6.64 3.63
CA LYS A 98 4.41 7.53 4.56
C LYS A 98 3.48 8.25 5.53
N GLU A 99 2.40 8.85 5.04
CA GLU A 99 1.41 9.53 5.90
C GLU A 99 0.82 8.56 6.93
N LEU A 100 0.58 7.31 6.53
CA LEU A 100 0.12 6.25 7.41
C LEU A 100 1.20 5.84 8.40
N ALA A 101 2.47 5.69 7.99
CA ALA A 101 3.56 5.39 8.91
C ALA A 101 3.71 6.46 9.99
N ASP A 102 3.68 7.73 9.60
CA ASP A 102 3.87 8.91 10.45
C ASP A 102 2.68 9.19 11.38
N ILE A 103 1.50 8.63 11.10
CA ILE A 103 0.32 8.89 11.92
C ILE A 103 0.50 8.31 13.33
N THR A 104 0.35 9.17 14.34
CA THR A 104 0.36 8.72 15.74
C THR A 104 -0.89 7.91 16.04
N THR A 105 -0.69 6.73 16.63
CA THR A 105 -1.78 5.85 17.06
C THR A 105 -2.60 6.52 18.15
N SER A 106 -3.84 6.88 17.84
CA SER A 106 -4.80 7.43 18.79
C SER A 106 -6.23 7.21 18.29
N GLU A 107 -7.20 7.12 19.20
CA GLU A 107 -8.61 6.88 18.87
C GLU A 107 -9.15 7.91 17.86
N LYS A 108 -8.80 9.19 18.05
CA LYS A 108 -9.19 10.30 17.16
C LYS A 108 -8.65 10.18 15.73
N LYS A 109 -7.65 9.34 15.51
CA LYS A 109 -7.00 9.13 14.21
C LYS A 109 -7.41 7.83 13.54
N LEU A 110 -8.24 6.99 14.18
CA LEU A 110 -8.66 5.71 13.61
C LEU A 110 -9.29 5.88 12.21
N THR A 111 -10.21 6.83 12.02
CA THR A 111 -10.81 7.09 10.70
C THR A 111 -9.77 7.42 9.63
N LYS A 112 -8.73 8.17 10.00
CA LYS A 112 -7.67 8.55 9.07
C LYS A 112 -6.73 7.38 8.76
N ILE A 113 -6.42 6.55 9.76
CA ILE A 113 -5.68 5.29 9.55
C ILE A 113 -6.43 4.44 8.52
N ILE A 114 -7.75 4.27 8.70
CA ILE A 114 -8.60 3.50 7.80
C ILE A 114 -8.55 4.05 6.38
N GLU A 115 -8.82 5.34 6.23
CA GLU A 115 -8.83 5.99 4.92
C GLU A 115 -7.52 5.77 4.14
N LEU A 116 -6.37 5.90 4.82
CA LEU A 116 -5.07 5.77 4.18
C LEU A 116 -4.79 4.35 3.72
N PHE A 117 -4.99 3.34 4.58
CA PHE A 117 -4.69 1.97 4.18
C PHE A 117 -5.67 1.45 3.13
N THR A 118 -6.96 1.83 3.20
CA THR A 118 -7.94 1.45 2.18
C THR A 118 -7.58 2.02 0.81
N LYS A 119 -7.11 3.28 0.75
CA LYS A 119 -6.66 3.89 -0.51
C LYS A 119 -5.45 3.17 -1.09
N VAL A 120 -4.48 2.82 -0.26
CA VAL A 120 -3.29 2.06 -0.68
C VAL A 120 -3.67 0.67 -1.19
N ALA A 121 -4.48 -0.08 -0.44
CA ALA A 121 -4.97 -1.39 -0.85
C ALA A 121 -5.74 -1.33 -2.18
N THR A 122 -6.67 -0.37 -2.32
CA THR A 122 -7.47 -0.19 -3.54
C THR A 122 -6.59 0.17 -4.74
N ALA A 123 -5.59 1.02 -4.55
CA ALA A 123 -4.67 1.38 -5.63
C ALA A 123 -3.93 0.14 -6.16
N PHE A 124 -3.45 -0.74 -5.28
CA PHE A 124 -2.76 -1.96 -5.68
C PHE A 124 -3.69 -2.99 -6.33
N THR A 125 -4.84 -3.28 -5.73
CA THR A 125 -5.79 -4.25 -6.30
C THR A 125 -6.36 -3.81 -7.64
N SER A 126 -6.47 -2.50 -7.88
CA SER A 126 -6.94 -1.97 -9.18
C SER A 126 -6.01 -2.29 -10.37
N LEU A 127 -4.76 -2.69 -10.10
CA LEU A 127 -3.84 -3.18 -11.13
C LEU A 127 -4.23 -4.58 -11.66
N HIS A 128 -5.14 -5.26 -10.95
CA HIS A 128 -5.64 -6.59 -11.26
C HIS A 128 -7.16 -6.54 -11.50
N PRO A 129 -7.61 -6.24 -12.74
CA PRO A 129 -9.03 -6.06 -13.04
C PRO A 129 -9.90 -7.31 -12.85
N ASN A 130 -9.29 -8.48 -12.61
CA ASN A 130 -9.96 -9.76 -12.40
C ASN A 130 -9.85 -10.29 -10.95
N ALA A 131 -9.31 -9.49 -10.02
CA ALA A 131 -9.14 -9.84 -8.61
C ALA A 131 -10.39 -9.62 -7.76
#